data_AF-A0A942QTY2-F1
#
_entry.id   AF-A0A942QTY2-F1
#
_cell.length_a   1.000
_cell.length_b   1.000
_cell.length_c   1.000
_cell.angle_alpha   90.00
_cell.angle_beta   90.00
_cell.angle_gamma   90.00
#
_symmetry.space_group_name_H-M   'P 1'
#
loop_
_entity.id
_entity.type
_entity.pdbx_description
1 polymer ?
#
loop_
_entity_poly.entity_id
_entity_poly.type
_entity_poly.pdbx_seq_one_letter_code
_entity_poly.pdbx_strand_id
1 'polypeptide(L)'
;VVALFIGLVRRSQQADRLHARTVAAAGVLGVLSLGGMLGAVALGAHDVATAAVQTGLWGFVVVTYLVVAHRMIPFFTSSAVPMHDAWRPFWVLWVLLGAVALEVAAVWMPMLMEWGGGGSAGRGARAWMLGLGLMELAAGSVILWLAFVWGLVQSLSIRLLAMLHLGFLWLGVSFVLAGVSQLMGMRLGTPVLGLGALHALTMGCLGSLMLAMVTRVSCGHSGRALVADNLVWFLFWLLQLAVVVRIGASAQGAPGWLLMASALLWAGVMAVWGLRLLGWYGRLRADGRPG
;
A
#
# COMPACT_ATOMS: atom_id res chain seq x y z
N VAL A 1 -12.98 -14.61 -11.09
CA VAL A 1 -13.11 -14.08 -9.70
C VAL A 1 -13.85 -12.75 -9.64
N VAL A 2 -13.36 -11.68 -10.30
CA VAL A 2 -13.99 -10.33 -10.24
C VAL A 2 -15.46 -10.34 -10.64
N ALA A 3 -15.83 -11.02 -11.73
CA ALA A 3 -17.23 -11.14 -12.16
C ALA A 3 -18.14 -11.80 -11.11
N LEU A 4 -17.65 -12.83 -10.41
CA LEU A 4 -18.38 -13.49 -9.32
C LEU A 4 -18.58 -12.53 -8.14
N PHE A 5 -17.52 -11.79 -7.76
CA PHE A 5 -17.59 -10.81 -6.69
C PHE A 5 -18.59 -9.68 -7.02
N ILE A 6 -18.58 -9.16 -8.25
CA ILE A 6 -19.58 -8.18 -8.71
C ILE A 6 -21.00 -8.76 -8.61
N GLY A 7 -21.19 -10.02 -9.01
CA GLY A 7 -22.45 -10.73 -8.86
C GLY A 7 -22.94 -10.77 -7.41
N LEU A 8 -22.05 -11.08 -6.46
CA LEU A 8 -22.34 -11.07 -5.03
C LEU A 8 -22.71 -9.68 -4.52
N VAL A 9 -21.96 -8.63 -4.90
CA VAL A 9 -22.24 -7.25 -4.50
C VAL A 9 -23.60 -6.76 -5.01
N ARG A 10 -23.97 -7.14 -6.24
CA ARG A 10 -25.28 -6.81 -6.83
C ARG A 10 -26.44 -7.48 -6.08
N ARG A 11 -26.25 -8.74 -5.67
CA ARG A 11 -27.27 -9.55 -4.96
C ARG A 11 -27.35 -9.28 -3.46
N SER A 12 -26.34 -8.64 -2.87
CA SER A 12 -26.33 -8.29 -1.44
C SER A 12 -27.57 -7.48 -1.07
N GLN A 13 -28.09 -7.67 0.13
CA GLN A 13 -29.21 -6.90 0.69
C GLN A 13 -28.74 -5.87 1.74
N GLN A 14 -27.45 -5.84 2.06
CA GLN A 14 -26.89 -4.94 3.07
C GLN A 14 -27.02 -3.47 2.68
N ALA A 15 -27.23 -2.59 3.67
CA ALA A 15 -27.41 -1.15 3.47
C ALA A 15 -26.10 -0.46 3.05
N ASP A 16 -24.97 -0.82 3.67
CA ASP A 16 -23.65 -0.32 3.26
C ASP A 16 -23.00 -1.26 2.24
N ARG A 17 -22.89 -0.78 1.00
CA ARG A 17 -22.19 -1.47 -0.10
C ARG A 17 -21.07 -0.63 -0.70
N LEU A 18 -20.77 0.54 -0.14
CA LEU A 18 -19.84 1.48 -0.76
C LEU A 18 -18.45 0.87 -0.88
N HIS A 19 -17.90 0.36 0.22
CA HIS A 19 -16.58 -0.30 0.22
C HIS A 19 -16.53 -1.48 -0.75
N ALA A 20 -17.55 -2.32 -0.76
CA ALA A 20 -17.60 -3.50 -1.64
C ALA A 20 -17.70 -3.12 -3.13
N ARG A 21 -18.46 -2.07 -3.45
CA ARG A 21 -18.54 -1.51 -4.81
C ARG A 21 -17.22 -0.90 -5.25
N THR A 22 -16.53 -0.17 -4.37
CA THR A 22 -15.22 0.41 -4.67
C THR A 22 -14.19 -0.69 -4.94
N VAL A 23 -14.13 -1.74 -4.12
CA VAL A 23 -13.25 -2.91 -4.37
C VAL A 23 -13.62 -3.63 -5.66
N ALA A 24 -14.92 -3.74 -5.99
CA ALA A 24 -15.35 -4.33 -7.24
C ALA A 24 -14.90 -3.52 -8.47
N ALA A 25 -15.03 -2.19 -8.42
CA ALA A 25 -14.55 -1.29 -9.46
C ALA A 25 -13.03 -1.36 -9.61
N ALA A 26 -12.30 -1.36 -8.49
CA ALA A 26 -10.86 -1.57 -8.44
C ALA A 26 -10.46 -2.91 -9.10
N GLY A 27 -11.21 -3.98 -8.84
CA GLY A 27 -11.00 -5.29 -9.46
C GLY A 27 -11.17 -5.28 -10.98
N VAL A 28 -12.15 -4.53 -11.50
CA VAL A 28 -12.30 -4.34 -12.96
C VAL A 28 -11.09 -3.61 -13.54
N LEU A 29 -10.67 -2.51 -12.90
CA LEU A 29 -9.48 -1.77 -13.31
C LEU A 29 -8.22 -2.64 -13.28
N GLY A 30 -8.08 -3.53 -12.30
CA GLY A 30 -6.99 -4.50 -12.22
C GLY A 30 -6.98 -5.50 -13.38
N VAL A 31 -8.13 -6.02 -13.78
CA VAL A 31 -8.26 -6.91 -14.95
C VAL A 31 -7.92 -6.18 -16.25
N LEU A 32 -8.41 -4.93 -16.41
CA LEU A 32 -8.09 -4.10 -17.57
C LEU A 32 -6.59 -3.77 -17.62
N SER A 33 -5.98 -3.46 -16.48
CA SER A 33 -4.54 -3.19 -16.36
C SER A 33 -3.71 -4.42 -16.72
N LEU A 34 -4.12 -5.63 -16.29
CA LEU A 34 -3.47 -6.87 -16.67
C LEU A 34 -3.56 -7.12 -18.18
N GLY A 35 -4.75 -6.95 -18.77
CA GLY A 35 -4.95 -7.08 -20.22
C GLY A 35 -4.14 -6.07 -21.02
N GLY A 36 -4.12 -4.81 -20.57
CA GLY A 36 -3.33 -3.73 -21.17
C GLY A 36 -1.83 -4.01 -21.10
N MET A 37 -1.33 -4.51 -19.97
CA MET A 37 0.07 -4.92 -19.83
C MET A 37 0.43 -6.05 -20.79
N LEU A 38 -0.38 -7.11 -20.87
CA LEU A 38 -0.13 -8.25 -21.77
C LEU A 38 -0.14 -7.81 -23.24
N GLY A 39 -1.12 -6.97 -23.63
CA GLY A 39 -1.19 -6.41 -24.98
C GLY A 39 0.01 -5.52 -25.32
N ALA A 40 0.41 -4.65 -24.40
CA ALA A 40 1.57 -3.79 -24.58
C ALA A 40 2.89 -4.56 -24.72
N VAL A 41 3.09 -5.62 -23.93
CA VAL A 41 4.24 -6.52 -24.06
C VAL A 41 4.24 -7.21 -25.43
N ALA A 42 3.09 -7.71 -25.89
CA ALA A 42 2.97 -8.35 -27.20
C ALA A 42 3.28 -7.39 -28.37
N LEU A 43 3.04 -6.09 -28.19
CA LEU A 43 3.32 -5.03 -29.17
C LEU A 43 4.72 -4.40 -29.01
N GLY A 44 5.53 -4.84 -28.03
CA GLY A 44 6.85 -4.26 -27.75
C GLY A 44 6.80 -2.88 -27.07
N ALA A 45 5.64 -2.43 -26.59
CA ALA A 45 5.43 -1.14 -25.94
C ALA A 45 5.72 -1.22 -24.42
N HIS A 46 7.01 -1.30 -24.05
CA HIS A 46 7.42 -1.51 -22.66
C HIS A 46 7.00 -0.39 -21.69
N ASP A 47 6.93 0.86 -22.15
CA ASP A 47 6.49 1.99 -21.31
C ASP A 47 5.00 1.89 -20.96
N VAL A 48 4.17 1.51 -21.94
CA VAL A 48 2.74 1.26 -21.75
C VAL A 48 2.52 0.05 -20.84
N ALA A 49 3.35 -0.99 -20.97
CA ALA A 49 3.29 -2.14 -20.09
C ALA A 49 3.59 -1.74 -18.63
N THR A 50 4.61 -0.91 -18.41
CA THR A 50 4.97 -0.42 -17.07
C THR A 50 3.86 0.48 -16.49
N ALA A 51 3.30 1.38 -17.30
CA ALA A 51 2.17 2.22 -16.90
C ALA A 51 0.93 1.38 -16.53
N ALA A 52 0.66 0.31 -17.28
CA ALA A 52 -0.43 -0.62 -16.96
C ALA A 52 -0.17 -1.36 -15.64
N VAL A 53 1.06 -1.81 -15.37
CA VAL A 53 1.41 -2.43 -14.07
C VAL A 53 1.21 -1.44 -12.91
N GLN A 54 1.69 -0.21 -13.05
CA GLN A 54 1.54 0.83 -12.02
C GLN A 54 0.07 1.23 -11.82
N THR A 55 -0.72 1.28 -12.90
CA THR A 55 -2.18 1.48 -12.83
C THR A 55 -2.86 0.35 -12.08
N GLY A 56 -2.44 -0.91 -12.29
CA GLY A 56 -2.93 -2.05 -11.53
C GLY A 56 -2.54 -1.98 -10.06
N LEU A 57 -1.31 -1.55 -9.74
CA LEU A 57 -0.87 -1.38 -8.35
C LEU A 57 -1.73 -0.32 -7.63
N TRP A 58 -1.79 0.90 -8.17
CA TRP A 58 -2.52 1.99 -7.54
C TRP A 58 -4.02 1.78 -7.60
N GLY A 59 -4.56 1.57 -8.80
CA GLY A 59 -6.00 1.51 -9.06
C GLY A 59 -6.70 0.23 -8.58
N PHE A 60 -5.96 -0.86 -8.36
CA PHE A 60 -6.53 -2.10 -7.82
C PHE A 60 -5.99 -2.46 -6.44
N VAL A 61 -4.69 -2.72 -6.31
CA VAL A 61 -4.11 -3.27 -5.07
C VAL A 61 -4.23 -2.25 -3.93
N VAL A 62 -3.75 -1.02 -4.15
CA VAL A 62 -3.77 0.04 -3.12
C VAL A 62 -5.20 0.44 -2.77
N VAL A 63 -6.09 0.62 -3.76
CA VAL A 63 -7.51 0.87 -3.50
C VAL A 63 -8.11 -0.21 -2.60
N THR A 64 -7.84 -1.48 -2.90
CA THR A 64 -8.37 -2.59 -2.09
C THR A 64 -7.86 -2.52 -0.65
N TYR A 65 -6.56 -2.32 -0.45
CA TYR A 65 -5.98 -2.18 0.89
C TYR A 65 -6.54 -0.97 1.64
N LEU A 66 -6.70 0.17 0.97
CA LEU A 66 -7.21 1.41 1.56
C LEU A 66 -8.66 1.32 1.99
N VAL A 67 -9.51 0.79 1.13
CA VAL A 67 -10.93 0.61 1.41
C VAL A 67 -11.11 -0.32 2.62
N VAL A 68 -10.31 -1.38 2.68
CA VAL A 68 -10.30 -2.33 3.79
C VAL A 68 -9.73 -1.67 5.06
N ALA A 69 -8.61 -0.97 4.97
CA ALA A 69 -7.96 -0.27 6.09
C ALA A 69 -8.86 0.81 6.70
N HIS A 70 -9.54 1.62 5.89
CA HIS A 70 -10.49 2.64 6.33
C HIS A 70 -11.62 2.07 7.20
N ARG A 71 -12.02 0.80 6.96
CA ARG A 71 -13.02 0.13 7.80
C ARG A 71 -12.40 -0.60 8.98
N MET A 72 -11.30 -1.33 8.76
CA MET A 72 -10.73 -2.26 9.73
C MET A 72 -9.87 -1.58 10.79
N ILE A 73 -9.12 -0.53 10.45
CA ILE A 73 -8.29 0.21 11.41
C ILE A 73 -9.17 0.84 12.50
N PRO A 74 -10.17 1.70 12.18
CA PRO A 74 -11.01 2.30 13.23
C PRO A 74 -11.83 1.26 14.00
N PHE A 75 -12.27 0.19 13.32
CA PHE A 75 -13.00 -0.90 13.97
C PHE A 75 -12.13 -1.63 15.00
N PHE A 76 -10.88 -1.95 14.67
CA PHE A 76 -9.99 -2.63 15.60
C PHE A 76 -9.50 -1.73 16.72
N THR A 77 -9.28 -0.44 16.47
CA THR A 77 -8.96 0.53 17.52
C THR A 77 -10.09 0.67 18.52
N SER A 78 -11.33 0.87 18.06
CA SER A 78 -12.50 1.00 18.95
C SER A 78 -12.83 -0.29 19.72
N SER A 79 -12.60 -1.46 19.10
CA SER A 79 -12.81 -2.76 19.78
C SER A 79 -11.78 -3.03 20.88
N ALA A 80 -10.57 -2.48 20.73
CA ALA A 80 -9.45 -2.72 21.65
C ALA A 80 -9.30 -1.61 22.70
N VAL A 81 -9.77 -0.40 22.42
CA VAL A 81 -9.73 0.77 23.30
C VAL A 81 -11.16 1.29 23.45
N PRO A 82 -11.90 0.84 24.49
CA PRO A 82 -13.34 1.09 24.66
C PRO A 82 -13.75 2.57 24.75
N MET A 83 -12.78 3.49 24.85
CA MET A 83 -12.99 4.94 25.04
C MET A 83 -12.86 5.75 23.74
N HIS A 84 -12.58 5.11 22.59
CA HIS A 84 -12.54 5.78 21.29
C HIS A 84 -13.71 5.29 20.41
N ASP A 85 -14.69 6.18 20.17
CA ASP A 85 -15.70 5.96 19.15
C ASP A 85 -15.04 5.74 17.79
N ALA A 86 -15.58 4.82 16.99
CA ALA A 86 -15.06 4.50 15.66
C ALA A 86 -15.26 5.70 14.71
N TRP A 87 -14.36 6.68 14.75
CA TRP A 87 -14.38 7.87 13.89
C TRP A 87 -13.97 7.49 12.46
N ARG A 88 -14.96 7.37 11.57
CA ARG A 88 -14.81 6.88 10.19
C ARG A 88 -15.61 7.72 9.17
N PRO A 89 -15.39 9.03 9.07
CA PRO A 89 -16.19 9.84 8.17
C PRO A 89 -15.86 9.53 6.71
N PHE A 90 -16.88 9.42 5.86
CA PHE A 90 -16.72 9.00 4.46
C PHE A 90 -15.84 9.95 3.63
N TRP A 91 -15.68 11.22 4.03
CA TRP A 91 -14.77 12.14 3.34
C TRP A 91 -13.32 11.66 3.38
N VAL A 92 -12.90 10.96 4.44
CA VAL A 92 -11.55 10.39 4.54
C VAL A 92 -11.31 9.37 3.44
N LEU A 93 -12.29 8.50 3.20
CA LEU A 93 -12.22 7.53 2.10
C LEU A 93 -12.06 8.25 0.75
N TRP A 94 -12.81 9.33 0.51
CA TRP A 94 -12.70 10.09 -0.74
C TRP A 94 -11.36 10.80 -0.88
N VAL A 95 -10.77 11.32 0.19
CA VAL A 95 -9.41 11.88 0.18
C VAL A 95 -8.39 10.81 -0.18
N LEU A 96 -8.46 9.63 0.44
CA LEU A 96 -7.57 8.50 0.15
C LEU A 96 -7.72 8.01 -1.30
N LEU A 97 -8.94 7.88 -1.80
CA LEU A 97 -9.21 7.50 -3.18
C LEU A 97 -8.78 8.57 -4.18
N GLY A 98 -8.93 9.85 -3.82
CA GLY A 98 -8.46 10.99 -4.61
C GLY A 98 -6.94 11.01 -4.75
N ALA A 99 -6.20 10.73 -3.67
CA ALA A 99 -4.75 10.60 -3.70
C ALA A 99 -4.30 9.44 -4.61
N VAL A 100 -4.99 8.31 -4.58
CA VAL A 100 -4.72 7.19 -5.51
C VAL A 100 -5.07 7.54 -6.95
N ALA A 101 -6.18 8.26 -7.19
CA ALA A 101 -6.56 8.68 -8.53
C ALA A 101 -5.54 9.66 -9.13
N LEU A 102 -4.97 10.54 -8.29
CA LEU A 102 -3.87 11.43 -8.68
C LEU A 102 -2.64 10.63 -9.14
N GLU A 103 -2.25 9.58 -8.40
CA GLU A 103 -1.13 8.70 -8.75
C GLU A 103 -1.38 7.94 -10.05
N VAL A 104 -2.59 7.39 -10.25
CA VAL A 104 -2.97 6.76 -11.52
C VAL A 104 -2.87 7.77 -12.68
N ALA A 105 -3.31 9.01 -12.49
CA ALA A 105 -3.15 10.04 -13.50
C ALA A 105 -1.68 10.39 -13.75
N ALA A 106 -0.87 10.48 -12.70
CA ALA A 106 0.56 10.77 -12.77
C ALA A 106 1.35 9.73 -13.57
N VAL A 107 0.93 8.45 -13.53
CA VAL A 107 1.53 7.36 -14.32
C VAL A 107 1.44 7.61 -15.83
N TRP A 108 0.31 8.15 -16.32
CA TRP A 108 0.07 8.33 -17.76
C TRP A 108 0.49 9.71 -18.29
N MET A 109 0.63 10.69 -17.40
CA MET A 109 0.92 12.08 -17.78
C MET A 109 2.22 12.29 -18.57
N PRO A 110 3.36 11.64 -18.24
CA PRO A 110 4.58 11.78 -19.04
C PRO A 110 4.36 11.39 -20.52
N MET A 111 3.68 10.27 -20.76
CA MET A 111 3.38 9.78 -22.11
C MET A 111 2.45 10.73 -22.88
N LEU A 112 1.44 11.28 -22.19
CA LEU A 112 0.52 12.26 -22.78
C LEU A 112 1.24 13.57 -23.16
N MET A 113 2.20 14.02 -22.35
CA MET A 113 2.98 15.23 -22.64
C MET A 113 3.95 15.03 -23.81
N GLU A 114 4.60 13.88 -23.88
CA GLU A 114 5.46 13.50 -25.01
C GLU A 114 4.66 13.45 -26.32
N TRP A 115 3.46 12.83 -26.31
CA TRP A 115 2.59 12.80 -27.47
C TRP A 115 2.09 14.19 -27.89
N GLY A 116 1.84 15.08 -26.93
CA GLY A 116 1.44 16.48 -27.17
C GLY A 116 2.58 17.40 -27.63
N GLY A 117 3.79 16.88 -27.87
CA GLY A 117 4.97 17.67 -28.28
C GLY A 117 5.61 18.49 -27.16
N GLY A 118 5.12 18.36 -25.93
CA GLY A 118 5.67 18.98 -24.73
C GLY A 118 6.80 18.14 -24.18
N GLY A 119 8.00 18.23 -24.76
CA GLY A 119 9.15 17.47 -24.30
C GLY A 119 9.41 17.61 -22.79
N SER A 120 10.09 16.61 -22.20
CA SER A 120 10.34 16.45 -20.75
C SER A 120 11.05 17.64 -20.07
N ALA A 121 11.63 18.57 -20.82
CA ALA A 121 12.31 19.77 -20.31
C ALA A 121 11.48 21.07 -20.36
N GLY A 122 10.25 21.01 -20.90
CA GLY A 122 9.38 22.18 -21.10
C GLY A 122 8.85 22.81 -19.80
N ARG A 123 8.39 24.07 -19.90
CA ARG A 123 7.70 24.77 -18.78
C ARG A 123 6.51 23.98 -18.24
N GLY A 124 5.79 23.28 -19.11
CA GLY A 124 4.66 22.41 -18.75
C GLY A 124 5.07 21.23 -17.85
N ALA A 125 6.15 20.53 -18.19
CA ALA A 125 6.65 19.40 -17.39
C ALA A 125 7.09 19.85 -15.98
N ARG A 126 7.75 21.01 -15.86
CA ARG A 126 8.14 21.56 -14.54
C ARG A 126 6.94 22.00 -13.72
N ALA A 127 5.94 22.63 -14.35
CA ALA A 127 4.71 23.01 -13.68
C ALA A 127 3.92 21.79 -13.19
N TRP A 128 3.93 20.70 -13.98
CA TRP A 128 3.36 19.42 -13.58
C TRP A 128 4.08 18.81 -12.38
N MET A 129 5.42 18.71 -12.42
CA MET A 129 6.21 18.19 -11.29
C MET A 129 5.99 19.00 -10.00
N LEU A 130 5.90 20.33 -10.10
CA LEU A 130 5.55 21.20 -8.98
C LEU A 130 4.15 20.89 -8.44
N GLY A 131 3.15 20.89 -9.32
CA GLY A 131 1.75 20.68 -8.95
C GLY A 131 1.56 19.31 -8.29
N LEU A 132 2.06 18.26 -8.95
CA LEU A 132 2.01 16.89 -8.44
C LEU A 132 2.76 16.76 -7.11
N GLY A 133 4.00 17.26 -7.02
CA GLY A 133 4.79 17.16 -5.79
C GLY A 133 4.14 17.87 -4.60
N LEU A 134 3.53 19.04 -4.81
CA LEU A 134 2.78 19.74 -3.75
C LEU A 134 1.51 18.99 -3.35
N MET A 135 0.78 18.42 -4.30
CA MET A 135 -0.41 17.60 -4.03
C MET A 135 -0.05 16.32 -3.27
N GLU A 136 1.04 15.64 -3.64
CA GLU A 136 1.56 14.45 -2.95
C GLU A 136 1.99 14.79 -1.52
N LEU A 137 2.71 15.91 -1.30
CA LEU A 137 3.07 16.37 0.03
C LEU A 137 1.84 16.68 0.90
N ALA A 138 0.83 17.35 0.31
CA ALA A 138 -0.43 17.65 1.00
C ALA A 138 -1.18 16.37 1.37
N ALA A 139 -1.34 15.45 0.41
CA ALA A 139 -1.98 14.15 0.63
C ALA A 139 -1.25 13.34 1.71
N GLY A 140 0.08 13.24 1.60
CA GLY A 140 0.92 12.56 2.58
C GLY A 140 0.79 13.14 3.98
N SER A 141 0.79 14.48 4.11
CA SER A 141 0.62 15.18 5.39
C SER A 141 -0.75 14.91 6.01
N VAL A 142 -1.82 14.93 5.21
CA VAL A 142 -3.18 14.60 5.66
C VAL A 142 -3.28 13.13 6.11
N ILE A 143 -2.66 12.20 5.38
CA ILE A 143 -2.65 10.77 5.73
C ILE A 143 -1.87 10.53 7.03
N LEU A 144 -0.73 11.19 7.22
CA LEU A 144 0.05 11.10 8.46
C LEU A 144 -0.73 11.67 9.66
N TRP A 145 -1.39 12.81 9.48
CA TRP A 145 -2.27 13.38 10.50
C TRP A 145 -3.43 12.44 10.83
N LEU A 146 -4.05 11.84 9.82
CA LEU A 146 -5.12 10.85 9.99
C LEU A 146 -4.63 9.61 10.76
N ALA A 147 -3.43 9.12 10.47
CA ALA A 147 -2.83 8.01 11.19
C ALA A 147 -2.69 8.33 12.69
N PHE A 148 -2.34 9.57 13.04
CA PHE A 148 -2.29 10.03 14.42
C PHE A 148 -3.68 10.12 15.06
N VAL A 149 -4.66 10.73 14.37
CA VAL A 149 -6.05 10.88 14.84
C VAL A 149 -6.73 9.53 15.09
N TRP A 150 -6.42 8.50 14.29
CA TRP A 150 -6.94 7.15 14.47
C TRP A 150 -6.34 6.38 15.66
N GLY A 151 -5.57 7.06 16.53
CA GLY A 151 -5.12 6.53 17.80
C GLY A 151 -3.80 5.77 17.71
N LEU A 152 -2.86 6.26 16.87
CA LEU A 152 -1.53 5.66 16.72
C LEU A 152 -0.90 5.36 18.07
N VAL A 153 -0.87 6.31 19.00
CA VAL A 153 -0.22 6.17 20.31
C VAL A 153 -0.89 5.09 21.17
N GLN A 154 -2.22 5.10 21.22
CA GLN A 154 -3.02 4.13 21.97
C GLN A 154 -2.85 2.71 21.39
N SER A 155 -2.73 2.62 20.07
CA SER A 155 -2.57 1.36 19.35
C SER A 155 -1.25 0.65 19.59
N LEU A 156 -0.20 1.39 19.96
CA LEU A 156 1.13 0.81 20.22
C LEU A 156 1.14 -0.12 21.44
N SER A 157 0.14 -0.03 22.32
CA SER A 157 -0.02 -0.93 23.46
C SER A 157 -0.32 -2.39 23.04
N ILE A 158 -0.92 -2.58 21.86
CA ILE A 158 -1.26 -3.90 21.32
C ILE A 158 -0.47 -4.13 20.04
N ARG A 159 0.50 -5.04 20.09
CA ARG A 159 1.45 -5.31 19.00
C ARG A 159 0.79 -5.51 17.62
N LEU A 160 -0.30 -6.28 17.51
CA LEU A 160 -1.00 -6.49 16.24
C LEU A 160 -1.63 -5.20 15.68
N LEU A 161 -2.15 -4.35 16.57
CA LEU A 161 -2.74 -3.07 16.18
C LEU A 161 -1.65 -2.06 15.83
N ALA A 162 -0.52 -2.09 16.55
CA ALA A 162 0.68 -1.32 16.26
C ALA A 162 1.21 -1.60 14.85
N MET A 163 1.33 -2.87 14.46
CA MET A 163 1.78 -3.25 13.10
C MET A 163 0.85 -2.67 12.02
N LEU A 164 -0.46 -2.67 12.26
CA LEU A 164 -1.45 -2.15 11.31
C LEU A 164 -1.35 -0.63 11.15
N HIS A 165 -1.21 0.11 12.25
CA HIS A 165 -1.06 1.57 12.21
C HIS A 165 0.29 2.00 11.65
N LEU A 166 1.38 1.31 12.02
CA LEU A 166 2.70 1.56 11.45
C LEU A 166 2.73 1.23 9.95
N GLY A 167 2.03 0.17 9.51
CA GLY A 167 1.83 -0.10 8.09
C GLY A 167 1.09 1.05 7.38
N PHE A 168 -0.01 1.54 7.97
CA PHE A 168 -0.72 2.68 7.42
C PHE A 168 0.11 3.98 7.41
N LEU A 169 0.97 4.20 8.40
CA LEU A 169 1.88 5.35 8.46
C LEU A 169 2.80 5.41 7.23
N TRP A 170 3.29 4.25 6.75
CA TRP A 170 4.11 4.17 5.54
C TRP A 170 3.41 4.66 4.27
N LEU A 171 2.07 4.61 4.22
CA LEU A 171 1.33 5.21 3.12
C LEU A 171 1.58 6.72 3.06
N GLY A 172 1.43 7.40 4.19
CA GLY A 172 1.70 8.84 4.30
C GLY A 172 3.16 9.16 3.99
N VAL A 173 4.10 8.37 4.52
CA VAL A 173 5.54 8.50 4.22
C VAL A 173 5.82 8.32 2.73
N SER A 174 5.16 7.38 2.05
CA SER A 174 5.31 7.17 0.61
C SER A 174 4.94 8.42 -0.18
N PHE A 175 3.79 9.03 0.11
CA PHE A 175 3.35 10.26 -0.55
C PHE A 175 4.28 11.44 -0.26
N VAL A 176 4.78 11.55 0.98
CA VAL A 176 5.76 12.58 1.32
C VAL A 176 7.08 12.37 0.55
N LEU A 177 7.56 11.12 0.48
CA LEU A 177 8.77 10.78 -0.28
C LEU A 177 8.59 11.01 -1.79
N ALA A 178 7.42 10.72 -2.34
CA ALA A 178 7.08 11.02 -3.73
C ALA A 178 7.16 12.53 -3.99
N GLY A 179 6.50 13.33 -3.16
CA GLY A 179 6.51 14.78 -3.30
C GLY A 179 7.89 15.40 -3.14
N VAL A 180 8.69 14.93 -2.17
CA VAL A 180 10.10 15.34 -2.02
C VAL A 180 10.92 14.94 -3.25
N SER A 181 10.74 13.73 -3.78
CA SER A 181 11.42 13.25 -5.00
C SER A 181 11.10 14.14 -6.21
N GLN A 182 9.84 14.53 -6.40
CA GLN A 182 9.44 15.46 -7.47
C GLN A 182 10.11 16.83 -7.32
N LEU A 183 10.08 17.41 -6.12
CA LEU A 183 10.69 18.73 -5.86
C LEU A 183 12.22 18.71 -5.98
N MET A 184 12.88 17.63 -5.56
CA MET A 184 14.32 17.46 -5.77
C MET A 184 14.65 17.23 -7.25
N GLY A 185 13.82 16.46 -7.96
CA GLY A 185 13.95 16.22 -9.39
C GLY A 185 13.92 17.49 -10.23
N MET A 186 13.17 18.50 -9.79
CA MET A 186 13.21 19.81 -10.41
C MET A 186 14.56 20.52 -10.30
N ARG A 187 15.28 20.35 -9.19
CA ARG A 187 16.58 21.01 -8.95
C ARG A 187 17.72 20.28 -9.67
N LEU A 188 17.67 18.95 -9.71
CA LEU A 188 18.73 18.11 -10.27
C LEU A 188 18.48 17.68 -11.72
N GLY A 189 17.33 17.99 -12.31
CA GLY A 189 16.96 17.62 -13.68
C GLY A 189 16.60 16.14 -13.87
N THR A 190 16.74 15.31 -12.83
CA THR A 190 16.34 13.90 -12.80
C THR A 190 15.69 13.56 -11.45
N PRO A 191 14.61 12.75 -11.42
CA PRO A 191 13.99 12.33 -10.16
C PRO A 191 15.01 11.67 -9.22
N VAL A 192 15.13 12.19 -8.00
CA VAL A 192 16.01 11.65 -6.95
C VAL A 192 15.18 10.72 -6.08
N LEU A 193 15.62 9.47 -5.83
CA LEU A 193 14.82 8.43 -5.15
C LEU A 193 13.63 7.92 -5.97
N GLY A 194 13.75 7.82 -7.29
CA GLY A 194 12.62 7.50 -8.20
C GLY A 194 11.82 6.24 -7.83
N LEU A 195 12.43 5.24 -7.17
CA LEU A 195 11.72 4.05 -6.69
C LEU A 195 11.54 4.01 -5.17
N GLY A 196 12.10 4.96 -4.40
CA GLY A 196 12.07 4.96 -2.94
C GLY A 196 10.65 5.06 -2.40
N ALA A 197 9.86 5.99 -2.92
CA ALA A 197 8.44 6.14 -2.58
C ALA A 197 7.65 4.85 -2.87
N LEU A 198 7.86 4.24 -4.04
CA LEU A 198 7.20 3.00 -4.42
C LEU A 198 7.51 1.84 -3.46
N HIS A 199 8.74 1.75 -2.95
CA HIS A 199 9.11 0.72 -1.96
C HIS A 199 8.59 1.05 -0.56
N ALA A 200 8.48 2.34 -0.18
CA ALA A 200 7.79 2.75 1.03
C ALA A 200 6.31 2.33 0.99
N LEU A 201 5.64 2.46 -0.15
CA LEU A 201 4.28 1.97 -0.36
C LEU A 201 4.20 0.44 -0.33
N THR A 202 4.98 -0.24 -1.19
CA THR A 202 4.79 -1.68 -1.46
C THR A 202 5.40 -2.55 -0.36
N MET A 203 6.63 -2.28 0.07
CA MET A 203 7.26 -3.04 1.16
C MET A 203 6.85 -2.50 2.52
N GLY A 204 6.80 -1.18 2.69
CA GLY A 204 6.45 -0.52 3.95
C GLY A 204 4.99 -0.67 4.28
N CYS A 205 4.09 -0.08 3.48
CA CYS A 205 2.66 -0.11 3.76
C CYS A 205 2.03 -1.47 3.48
N LEU A 206 2.00 -1.92 2.22
CA LEU A 206 1.31 -3.16 1.84
C LEU A 206 1.94 -4.38 2.51
N GLY A 207 3.28 -4.45 2.57
CA GLY A 207 4.01 -5.52 3.25
C GLY A 207 3.71 -5.61 4.74
N SER A 208 3.71 -4.48 5.46
CA SER A 208 3.37 -4.45 6.90
C SER A 208 1.92 -4.81 7.16
N LEU A 209 0.98 -4.27 6.36
CA LEU A 209 -0.44 -4.59 6.48
C LEU A 209 -0.69 -6.07 6.19
N MET A 210 -0.01 -6.64 5.18
CA MET A 210 -0.07 -8.07 4.87
C MET A 210 0.46 -8.91 6.03
N LEU A 211 1.64 -8.60 6.56
CA LEU A 211 2.23 -9.32 7.70
C LEU A 211 1.27 -9.33 8.91
N ALA A 212 0.71 -8.17 9.24
CA ALA A 212 -0.22 -8.02 10.36
C ALA A 212 -1.53 -8.79 10.14
N MET A 213 -2.17 -8.59 8.99
CA MET A 213 -3.52 -9.10 8.72
C MET A 213 -3.53 -10.59 8.42
N VAL A 214 -2.57 -11.09 7.64
CA VAL A 214 -2.45 -12.52 7.39
C VAL A 214 -2.15 -13.26 8.69
N THR A 215 -1.18 -12.79 9.50
CA THR A 215 -0.91 -13.39 10.83
C THR A 215 -2.17 -13.44 11.70
N ARG A 216 -2.93 -12.34 11.73
CA ARG A 216 -4.17 -12.27 12.51
C ARG A 216 -5.22 -13.27 12.02
N VAL A 217 -5.47 -13.32 10.72
CA VAL A 217 -6.46 -14.21 10.10
C VAL A 217 -6.07 -15.68 10.30
N SER A 218 -4.79 -16.01 10.11
CA SER A 218 -4.26 -17.35 10.36
C SER A 218 -4.44 -17.75 11.84
N CYS A 219 -4.10 -16.88 12.79
CA CYS A 219 -4.34 -17.19 14.22
C CYS A 219 -5.84 -17.41 14.51
N GLY A 220 -6.70 -16.53 14.00
CA GLY A 220 -8.15 -16.58 14.23
C GLY A 220 -8.80 -17.86 13.70
N HIS A 221 -8.46 -18.28 12.48
CA HIS A 221 -9.02 -19.50 11.89
C HIS A 221 -8.38 -20.78 12.43
N SER A 222 -7.13 -20.75 12.87
CA SER A 222 -6.45 -21.90 13.46
C SER A 222 -6.71 -22.07 14.96
N GLY A 223 -7.63 -21.28 15.56
CA GLY A 223 -7.98 -21.35 16.97
C GLY A 223 -6.85 -20.94 17.93
N ARG A 224 -5.87 -20.17 17.44
CA ARG A 224 -4.70 -19.73 18.21
C ARG A 224 -4.94 -18.35 18.81
N ALA A 225 -4.25 -18.04 19.89
CA ALA A 225 -4.34 -16.72 20.52
C ALA A 225 -4.00 -15.61 19.51
N LEU A 226 -4.84 -14.58 19.44
CA LEU A 226 -4.68 -13.39 18.60
C LEU A 226 -3.63 -12.44 19.20
N VAL A 227 -2.42 -12.94 19.43
CA VAL A 227 -1.30 -12.21 20.02
C VAL A 227 -0.11 -12.31 19.09
N ALA A 228 0.50 -11.16 18.77
CA ALA A 228 1.80 -11.16 18.10
C ALA A 228 2.87 -11.58 19.11
N ASP A 229 3.35 -12.81 18.97
CA ASP A 229 4.46 -13.32 19.74
C ASP A 229 5.77 -12.56 19.40
N ASN A 230 6.80 -12.81 20.20
CA ASN A 230 8.08 -12.12 20.06
C ASN A 230 8.70 -12.33 18.67
N LEU A 231 8.46 -13.49 18.03
CA LEU A 231 8.95 -13.78 16.70
C LEU A 231 8.28 -12.89 15.63
N VAL A 232 6.94 -12.81 15.57
CA VAL A 232 6.30 -11.92 14.57
C VAL A 232 6.67 -10.46 14.84
N TRP A 233 6.76 -10.05 16.10
CA TRP A 233 7.18 -8.69 16.43
C TRP A 233 8.61 -8.37 15.97
N PHE A 234 9.55 -9.30 16.16
CA PHE A 234 10.91 -9.18 15.64
C PHE A 234 10.94 -9.12 14.11
N LEU A 235 10.23 -10.04 13.43
CA LEU A 235 10.14 -10.06 11.97
C LEU A 235 9.52 -8.77 11.41
N PHE A 236 8.56 -8.18 12.12
CA PHE A 236 7.98 -6.90 11.76
C PHE A 236 9.02 -5.77 11.79
N TRP A 237 9.84 -5.67 12.84
CA TRP A 237 10.91 -4.68 12.89
C TRP A 237 12.00 -4.93 11.86
N LEU A 238 12.32 -6.19 11.59
CA LEU A 238 13.25 -6.56 10.53
C LEU A 238 12.72 -6.17 9.15
N LEU A 239 11.40 -6.26 8.93
CA LEU A 239 10.73 -5.72 7.74
C LEU A 239 10.88 -4.19 7.67
N GLN A 240 10.66 -3.47 8.77
CA GLN A 240 10.84 -2.01 8.81
C GLN A 240 12.28 -1.62 8.44
N LEU A 241 13.27 -2.34 8.98
CA LEU A 241 14.66 -2.16 8.64
C LEU A 241 14.92 -2.42 7.14
N ALA A 242 14.37 -3.51 6.60
CA ALA A 242 14.51 -3.83 5.18
C ALA A 242 13.95 -2.71 4.27
N VAL A 243 12.84 -2.09 4.66
CA VAL A 243 12.23 -0.96 3.94
C VAL A 243 13.13 0.27 3.99
N VAL A 244 13.66 0.63 5.17
CA VAL A 244 14.57 1.78 5.33
C VAL A 244 15.85 1.58 4.51
N VAL A 245 16.46 0.38 4.60
CA VAL A 245 17.65 0.03 3.80
C VAL A 245 17.32 0.08 2.30
N ARG A 246 16.14 -0.39 1.89
CA ARG A 246 15.71 -0.36 0.48
C ARG A 246 15.53 1.06 -0.05
N ILE A 247 14.95 1.96 0.75
CA ILE A 247 14.81 3.39 0.41
C ILE A 247 16.21 4.03 0.33
N GLY A 248 17.10 3.75 1.29
CA GLY A 248 18.49 4.20 1.24
C GLY A 248 19.23 3.71 -0.01
N ALA A 249 19.01 2.45 -0.41
CA ALA A 249 19.56 1.87 -1.64
C ALA A 249 19.03 2.51 -2.93
N SER A 250 17.93 3.27 -2.86
CA SER A 250 17.39 4.02 -4.01
C SER A 250 17.97 5.42 -4.16
N ALA A 251 18.79 5.86 -3.20
CA ALA A 251 19.49 7.14 -3.28
C ALA A 251 20.56 7.11 -4.38
N GLN A 252 20.77 8.25 -5.03
CA GLN A 252 21.82 8.38 -6.03
C GLN A 252 23.20 8.15 -5.37
N GLY A 253 24.04 7.31 -5.98
CA GLY A 253 25.35 6.95 -5.44
C GLY A 253 25.33 5.95 -4.28
N ALA A 254 24.18 5.36 -3.95
CA ALA A 254 24.10 4.33 -2.93
C ALA A 254 24.90 3.07 -3.36
N PRO A 255 25.72 2.48 -2.48
CA PRO A 255 26.52 1.32 -2.82
C PRO A 255 25.64 0.07 -3.04
N GLY A 256 25.99 -0.76 -4.03
CA GLY A 256 25.20 -1.92 -4.43
C GLY A 256 24.98 -2.98 -3.33
N TRP A 257 25.84 -3.03 -2.30
CA TRP A 257 25.65 -3.93 -1.16
C TRP A 257 24.39 -3.61 -0.35
N LEU A 258 23.91 -2.35 -0.33
CA LEU A 258 22.66 -1.98 0.33
C LEU A 258 21.46 -2.65 -0.34
N LEU A 259 21.48 -2.75 -1.67
CA LEU A 259 20.42 -3.45 -2.40
C LEU A 259 20.40 -4.93 -2.02
N MET A 260 21.55 -5.60 -2.04
CA MET A 260 21.68 -6.99 -1.63
C MET A 260 21.23 -7.19 -0.17
N ALA A 261 21.67 -6.32 0.74
CA ALA A 261 21.27 -6.36 2.14
C ALA A 261 19.75 -6.23 2.30
N SER A 262 19.12 -5.27 1.60
CA SER A 262 17.66 -5.10 1.64
C SER A 262 16.91 -6.33 1.11
N ALA A 263 17.41 -6.94 0.03
CA ALA A 263 16.81 -8.13 -0.57
C ALA A 263 16.92 -9.34 0.37
N LEU A 264 18.08 -9.56 0.99
CA LEU A 264 18.29 -10.66 1.94
C LEU A 264 17.46 -10.47 3.21
N LEU A 265 17.40 -9.26 3.76
CA LEU A 265 16.57 -8.96 4.93
C LEU A 265 15.09 -9.25 4.63
N TRP A 266 14.58 -8.75 3.52
CA TRP A 266 13.18 -8.97 3.15
C TRP A 266 12.89 -10.44 2.86
N ALA A 267 13.75 -11.13 2.10
CA ALA A 267 13.60 -12.55 1.80
C ALA A 267 13.64 -13.40 3.08
N GLY A 268 14.55 -13.10 4.01
CA GLY A 268 14.64 -13.76 5.31
C GLY A 268 13.37 -13.58 6.13
N VAL A 269 12.84 -12.36 6.20
CA VAL A 269 11.56 -12.09 6.87
C VAL A 269 10.43 -12.92 6.27
N MET A 270 10.27 -12.87 4.95
CA MET A 270 9.17 -13.57 4.27
C MET A 270 9.31 -15.08 4.33
N ALA A 271 10.53 -15.61 4.25
CA ALA A 271 10.79 -17.04 4.38
C ALA A 271 10.46 -17.56 5.78
N VAL A 272 10.99 -16.91 6.84
CA VAL A 272 10.74 -17.33 8.22
C VAL A 272 9.25 -17.21 8.56
N TRP A 273 8.63 -16.10 8.18
CA TRP A 273 7.20 -15.88 8.39
C TRP A 273 6.33 -16.87 7.62
N GLY A 274 6.61 -17.07 6.33
CA GLY A 274 5.86 -17.95 5.45
C GLY A 274 5.96 -19.43 5.87
N LEU A 275 7.18 -19.92 6.15
CA LEU A 275 7.40 -21.30 6.61
C LEU A 275 6.67 -21.59 7.92
N ARG A 276 6.64 -20.61 8.83
CA ARG A 276 5.87 -20.72 10.08
C ARG A 276 4.37 -20.88 9.81
N LEU A 277 3.78 -20.05 8.96
CA LEU A 277 2.35 -20.11 8.65
C LEU A 277 1.97 -21.37 7.87
N LEU A 278 2.81 -21.80 6.93
CA LEU A 278 2.63 -23.06 6.21
C LEU A 278 2.57 -24.25 7.18
N GLY A 279 3.35 -24.23 8.25
CA GLY A 279 3.30 -25.25 9.29
C GLY A 279 1.96 -25.31 10.07
N TRP A 280 1.09 -24.31 9.94
CA TRP A 280 -0.24 -24.31 10.56
C TRP A 280 -1.33 -24.78 9.60
N TYR A 281 -1.19 -24.49 8.32
CA TYR A 281 -2.21 -24.83 7.33
C TYR A 281 -2.31 -26.34 7.14
N GLY A 282 -3.55 -26.86 7.12
CA GLY A 282 -3.83 -28.29 7.04
C GLY A 282 -3.74 -29.04 8.37
N ARG A 283 -3.41 -28.37 9.49
CA ARG A 283 -3.51 -28.96 10.83
C ARG A 283 -4.85 -28.63 11.47
N LEU A 284 -5.32 -29.53 12.32
CA LEU A 284 -6.51 -29.31 13.16
C LEU A 284 -6.33 -28.04 14.00
N ARG A 285 -7.44 -27.35 14.24
CA ARG A 285 -7.46 -26.16 15.09
C ARG A 285 -6.95 -26.49 16.50
N ALA A 286 -6.18 -25.56 17.05
CA ALA A 286 -5.59 -25.71 18.37
C ALA A 286 -6.64 -25.68 19.50
N ASP A 287 -7.81 -25.09 19.25
CA ASP A 287 -8.92 -24.98 20.20
C ASP A 287 -9.91 -26.16 20.13
N GLY A 288 -9.64 -27.17 19.29
CA GLY A 288 -10.47 -28.38 19.16
C GLY A 288 -11.86 -28.15 18.54
N ARG A 289 -12.16 -26.94 18.05
CA ARG A 289 -13.42 -26.63 17.39
C ARG A 289 -13.40 -27.10 15.93
N PRO A 290 -14.57 -27.35 15.31
CA PRO A 290 -14.63 -27.68 13.89
C PRO A 290 -14.02 -26.54 13.05
N GLY A 291 -13.15 -26.90 12.10
CA GLY A 291 -12.46 -26.01 11.17
C GLY A 291 -11.05 -26.45 10.84
#